data_AF-A0A4R7S3A3-F1
#
_entry.id   AF-A0A4R7S3A3-F1
#
_cell.length_a   1.000
_cell.length_b   1.000
_cell.length_c   1.000
_cell.angle_alpha   90.00
_cell.angle_beta   90.00
_cell.angle_gamma   90.00
#
_symmetry.space_group_name_H-M   'P 1'
#
loop_
_entity.id
_entity.type
_entity.pdbx_description
1 polymer ?
#
loop_
_entity_poly.entity_id
_entity_poly.type
_entity_poly.pdbx_seq_one_letter_code
_entity_poly.pdbx_strand_id
1 'polypeptide(L)'
;MNDLAQRLRALAGSLEKHAPNLDSAAFVKKAVTFSKALTGFESATAEALSGLAPGLHELEKLLASPDKKALKEPVMKKLFQEVLQTKPPADAKLPAQHKLFLKLVKENGAGELALAAVRSAVSKAQLPVEPPPKDKESLQAELLRLGRLDEGGFADELDVRYKKLTDLKSLAKANALPVPKAVEKAWLVRELRRISLRVASHQLT
;
A
#
# COMPACT_ATOMS: atom_id res chain seq x y z
N MET A 1 -7.61 23.58 1.12
CA MET A 1 -7.08 24.29 -0.07
C MET A 1 -7.84 25.59 -0.35
N ASN A 2 -9.18 25.58 -0.53
CA ASN A 2 -9.96 26.81 -0.79
C ASN A 2 -9.85 27.87 0.33
N ASP A 3 -9.82 27.45 1.59
CA ASP A 3 -9.63 28.33 2.76
C ASP A 3 -8.26 29.05 2.76
N LEU A 4 -7.18 28.37 2.37
CA LEU A 4 -5.84 28.95 2.30
C LEU A 4 -5.76 30.03 1.20
N ALA A 5 -6.31 29.75 0.02
CA ALA A 5 -6.34 30.69 -1.09
C ALA A 5 -7.18 31.95 -0.76
N GLN A 6 -8.30 31.79 -0.06
CA GLN A 6 -9.11 32.91 0.42
C GLN A 6 -8.37 33.73 1.48
N ARG A 7 -7.71 33.09 2.45
CA ARG A 7 -6.90 33.77 3.48
C ARG A 7 -5.74 34.55 2.86
N LEU A 8 -5.03 33.99 1.88
CA LEU A 8 -3.94 34.68 1.19
C LEU A 8 -4.44 35.90 0.40
N ARG A 9 -5.59 35.81 -0.28
CA ARG A 9 -6.21 36.97 -0.93
C ARG A 9 -6.62 38.06 0.06
N ALA A 10 -7.25 37.67 1.18
CA ALA A 10 -7.67 38.62 2.21
C ALA A 10 -6.45 39.32 2.86
N LEU A 11 -5.36 38.58 3.09
CA LEU A 11 -4.11 39.12 3.59
C LEU A 11 -3.48 40.09 2.59
N ALA A 12 -3.38 39.71 1.31
CA ALA A 12 -2.85 40.57 0.26
C ALA A 12 -3.63 41.90 0.17
N GLY A 13 -4.97 41.83 0.15
CA GLY A 13 -5.81 43.03 0.13
C GLY A 13 -5.67 43.90 1.39
N SER A 14 -5.35 43.31 2.54
CA SER A 14 -5.09 44.08 3.77
C SER A 14 -3.71 44.75 3.75
N LEU A 15 -2.69 44.06 3.21
CA LEU A 15 -1.35 44.59 3.04
C LEU A 15 -1.31 45.74 2.04
N GLU A 16 -2.04 45.64 0.92
CA GLU A 16 -2.13 46.73 -0.07
C GLU A 16 -2.79 47.99 0.51
N LYS A 17 -3.87 47.82 1.28
CA LYS A 17 -4.61 48.95 1.88
C LYS A 17 -3.85 49.65 3.01
N HIS A 18 -3.00 48.92 3.73
CA HIS A 18 -2.32 49.43 4.92
C HIS A 18 -0.80 49.52 4.79
N ALA A 19 -0.25 49.24 3.59
CA ALA A 19 1.18 49.29 3.28
C ALA A 19 1.94 50.49 3.87
N PRO A 20 1.46 51.76 3.75
CA PRO A 20 2.18 52.90 4.29
C PRO A 20 2.25 52.95 5.83
N ASN A 21 1.43 52.16 6.53
CA ASN A 21 1.37 52.12 8.00
C ASN A 21 2.11 50.90 8.61
N LEU A 22 2.79 50.10 7.78
CA LEU A 22 3.39 48.82 8.16
C LEU A 22 4.92 48.90 8.20
N ASP A 23 5.47 49.79 9.02
CA ASP A 23 6.93 49.98 9.20
C ASP A 23 7.43 49.66 10.63
N SER A 24 6.68 48.84 11.38
CA SER A 24 7.22 48.38 12.66
C SER A 24 8.32 47.35 12.44
N ALA A 25 9.44 47.46 13.16
CA ALA A 25 10.55 46.50 13.06
C ALA A 25 10.11 45.04 13.32
N ALA A 26 9.11 44.85 14.18
CA ALA A 26 8.48 43.55 14.44
C ALA A 26 7.74 43.00 13.21
N PHE A 27 7.00 43.87 12.50
CA PHE A 27 6.31 43.51 11.26
C PHE A 27 7.30 43.17 10.15
N VAL A 28 8.34 43.98 9.93
CA VAL A 28 9.38 43.73 8.91
C VAL A 28 10.04 42.37 9.11
N LYS A 29 10.41 42.01 10.35
CA LYS A 29 10.99 40.70 10.67
C LYS A 29 10.04 39.53 10.37
N LYS A 30 8.74 39.71 10.64
CA LYS A 30 7.71 38.71 10.33
C LYS A 30 7.46 38.61 8.82
N ALA A 31 7.46 39.73 8.10
CA ALA A 31 7.33 39.78 6.65
C ALA A 31 8.49 39.05 5.94
N VAL A 32 9.73 39.22 6.40
CA VAL A 32 10.90 38.49 5.87
C VAL A 32 10.75 36.98 6.09
N THR A 33 10.29 36.57 7.27
CA THR A 33 10.09 35.15 7.59
C THR A 33 8.97 34.55 6.75
N PHE A 34 7.87 35.29 6.60
CA PHE A 34 6.74 34.90 5.75
C PHE A 34 7.16 34.81 4.28
N SER A 35 7.94 35.75 3.77
CA SER A 35 8.46 35.73 2.39
C SER A 35 9.31 34.48 2.13
N LYS A 36 10.21 34.11 3.05
CA LYS A 36 10.99 32.86 2.94
C LYS A 36 10.09 31.62 2.93
N ALA A 37 9.10 31.57 3.82
CA ALA A 37 8.14 30.47 3.86
C ALA A 37 7.28 30.41 2.58
N LEU A 38 6.92 31.57 2.03
CA LEU A 38 6.16 31.70 0.80
C LEU A 38 6.95 31.18 -0.41
N THR A 39 8.24 31.50 -0.52
CA THR A 39 9.11 30.95 -1.59
C THR A 39 9.19 29.43 -1.51
N GLY A 40 9.29 28.86 -0.30
CA GLY A 40 9.24 27.40 -0.13
C GLY A 40 7.89 26.79 -0.54
N PHE A 41 6.80 27.46 -0.18
CA PHE A 41 5.45 27.06 -0.58
C PHE A 41 5.21 27.17 -2.10
N GLU A 42 5.74 28.21 -2.74
CA GLU A 42 5.70 28.41 -4.20
C GLU A 42 6.47 27.31 -4.94
N SER A 43 7.68 26.94 -4.46
CA SER A 43 8.44 25.81 -5.02
C SER A 43 7.65 24.50 -4.90
N ALA A 44 7.13 24.19 -3.71
CA ALA A 44 6.33 23.00 -3.49
C ALA A 44 5.04 22.99 -4.35
N THR A 45 4.43 24.15 -4.55
CA THR A 45 3.24 24.30 -5.42
C THR A 45 3.62 24.11 -6.88
N ALA A 46 4.75 24.67 -7.33
CA ALA A 46 5.25 24.49 -8.69
C ALA A 46 5.66 23.04 -8.97
N GLU A 47 6.28 22.36 -8.01
CA GLU A 47 6.61 20.92 -8.08
C GLU A 47 5.34 20.06 -8.14
N ALA A 48 4.32 20.39 -7.33
CA ALA A 48 3.03 19.72 -7.37
C ALA A 48 2.30 19.95 -8.71
N LEU A 49 2.30 21.17 -9.23
CA LEU A 49 1.64 21.54 -10.50
C LEU A 49 2.35 20.97 -11.73
N SER A 50 3.69 20.90 -11.71
CA SER A 50 4.49 20.33 -12.80
C SER A 50 4.51 18.79 -12.80
N GLY A 51 4.03 18.15 -11.73
CA GLY A 51 4.09 16.71 -11.56
C GLY A 51 5.51 16.19 -11.27
N LEU A 52 6.44 17.09 -10.90
CA LEU A 52 7.81 16.79 -10.49
C LEU A 52 7.93 16.53 -8.98
N ALA A 53 6.80 16.30 -8.29
CA ALA A 53 6.84 15.84 -6.90
C ALA A 53 7.79 14.63 -6.81
N PRO A 54 8.83 14.67 -5.95
CA PRO A 54 9.88 13.65 -5.90
C PRO A 54 9.33 12.22 -5.88
N GLY A 55 8.28 11.97 -5.09
CA GLY A 55 7.58 10.70 -5.02
C GLY A 55 6.96 10.22 -6.34
N LEU A 56 6.44 11.11 -7.20
CA LEU A 56 5.90 10.74 -8.51
C LEU A 56 7.01 10.32 -9.47
N HIS A 57 8.11 11.06 -9.51
CA HIS A 57 9.24 10.74 -10.38
C HIS A 57 9.89 9.40 -10.01
N GLU A 58 10.05 9.14 -8.71
CA GLU A 58 10.55 7.85 -8.23
C GLU A 58 9.56 6.72 -8.46
N LEU A 59 8.25 6.98 -8.32
CA LEU A 59 7.21 6.00 -8.62
C LEU A 59 7.21 5.62 -10.11
N GLU A 60 7.38 6.59 -11.01
CA GLU A 60 7.54 6.34 -12.45
C GLU A 60 8.75 5.45 -12.73
N LYS A 61 9.90 5.75 -12.11
CA LYS A 61 11.11 4.91 -12.24
C LYS A 61 10.87 3.49 -11.74
N LEU A 62 10.21 3.33 -10.60
CA LEU A 62 9.94 2.02 -10.00
C LEU A 62 8.95 1.19 -10.84
N LEU A 63 7.91 1.82 -11.40
CA LEU A 63 6.98 1.16 -12.33
C LEU A 63 7.60 0.87 -13.70
N ALA A 64 8.68 1.57 -14.09
CA ALA A 64 9.46 1.26 -15.28
C ALA A 64 10.48 0.13 -15.06
N SER A 65 10.96 -0.04 -13.82
CA SER A 65 12.01 -0.98 -13.43
C SER A 65 11.59 -2.46 -13.56
N PRO A 66 12.53 -3.43 -13.50
CA PRO A 66 12.21 -4.86 -13.44
C PRO A 66 11.44 -5.25 -12.16
N ASP A 67 11.46 -4.42 -11.11
CA ASP A 67 10.74 -4.66 -9.85
C ASP A 67 9.23 -4.62 -10.03
N LYS A 68 8.72 -4.01 -11.10
CA LYS A 68 7.30 -4.06 -11.46
C LYS A 68 6.76 -5.49 -11.62
N LYS A 69 7.63 -6.49 -11.80
CA LYS A 69 7.26 -7.93 -11.82
C LYS A 69 6.68 -8.41 -10.48
N ALA A 70 7.03 -7.75 -9.37
CA ALA A 70 6.43 -7.99 -8.05
C ALA A 70 4.99 -7.47 -7.96
N LEU A 71 4.63 -6.47 -8.76
CA LEU A 71 3.33 -5.79 -8.74
C LEU A 71 2.29 -6.51 -9.60
N LYS A 72 1.91 -7.72 -9.16
CA LYS A 72 0.87 -8.55 -9.79
C LYS A 72 -0.54 -8.03 -9.49
N GLU A 73 -1.56 -8.55 -10.19
CA GLU A 73 -2.97 -8.17 -10.01
C GLU A 73 -3.45 -8.05 -8.55
N PRO A 74 -3.21 -9.03 -7.65
CA PRO A 74 -3.64 -8.89 -6.25
C PRO A 74 -2.94 -7.75 -5.51
N VAL A 75 -1.66 -7.51 -5.82
CA VAL A 75 -0.88 -6.41 -5.25
C VAL A 75 -1.40 -5.07 -5.77
N MET A 76 -1.65 -4.97 -7.08
CA MET A 76 -2.24 -3.77 -7.67
C MET A 76 -3.61 -3.47 -7.07
N LYS A 77 -4.47 -4.47 -6.89
CA LYS A 77 -5.78 -4.28 -6.26
C LYS A 77 -5.67 -3.70 -4.84
N LYS A 78 -4.72 -4.18 -4.04
CA LYS A 78 -4.42 -3.60 -2.72
C LYS A 78 -3.93 -2.17 -2.83
N LEU A 79 -2.99 -1.88 -3.73
CA LEU A 79 -2.45 -0.52 -3.92
C LEU A 79 -3.54 0.47 -4.35
N PHE A 80 -4.43 0.08 -5.27
CA PHE A 80 -5.58 0.89 -5.68
C PHE A 80 -6.52 1.17 -4.50
N GLN A 81 -6.78 0.18 -3.66
CA GLN A 81 -7.65 0.34 -2.49
C GLN A 81 -6.99 1.17 -1.37
N GLU A 82 -5.70 0.99 -1.11
CA GLU A 82 -4.96 1.66 -0.04
C GLU A 82 -4.63 3.11 -0.39
N VAL A 83 -4.19 3.37 -1.62
CA VAL A 83 -3.68 4.69 -2.04
C VAL A 83 -4.79 5.54 -2.67
N LEU A 84 -5.63 4.94 -3.50
CA LEU A 84 -6.63 5.65 -4.29
C LEU A 84 -8.06 5.43 -3.80
N GLN A 85 -8.26 4.59 -2.77
CA GLN A 85 -9.58 4.21 -2.25
C GLN A 85 -10.57 3.72 -3.32
N THR A 86 -10.05 3.21 -4.44
CA THR A 86 -10.81 2.78 -5.60
C THR A 86 -10.45 1.34 -5.95
N LYS A 87 -11.32 0.68 -6.72
CA LYS A 87 -11.01 -0.64 -7.27
C LYS A 87 -10.35 -0.48 -8.65
N PRO A 88 -9.34 -1.29 -9.00
CA PRO A 88 -8.84 -1.32 -10.36
C PRO A 88 -9.96 -1.78 -11.32
N PRO A 89 -9.98 -1.34 -12.58
CA PRO A 89 -10.93 -1.81 -13.56
C PRO A 89 -10.78 -3.32 -13.76
N ALA A 90 -11.89 -4.07 -13.70
CA ALA A 90 -11.88 -5.54 -13.78
C ALA A 90 -11.31 -6.06 -15.11
N ASP A 91 -11.45 -5.28 -16.19
CA ASP A 91 -11.05 -5.66 -17.55
C ASP A 91 -9.66 -5.16 -17.95
N ALA A 92 -8.99 -4.39 -17.09
CA ALA A 92 -7.70 -3.80 -17.41
C ALA A 92 -6.57 -4.82 -17.22
N LYS A 93 -5.81 -5.10 -18.28
CA LYS A 93 -4.55 -5.87 -18.22
C LYS A 93 -3.54 -5.16 -17.30
N LEU A 94 -2.68 -5.93 -16.63
CA LEU A 94 -1.61 -5.45 -15.72
C LEU A 94 -0.86 -4.18 -16.19
N PRO A 95 -0.36 -4.08 -17.44
CA PRO A 95 0.32 -2.87 -17.91
C PRO A 95 -0.60 -1.63 -17.96
N ALA A 96 -1.89 -1.83 -18.25
CA ALA A 96 -2.88 -0.77 -18.23
C ALA A 96 -3.21 -0.36 -16.78
N GLN A 97 -3.24 -1.31 -15.84
CA GLN A 97 -3.41 -1.01 -14.41
C GLN A 97 -2.25 -0.16 -13.87
N HIS A 98 -1.00 -0.45 -14.23
CA HIS A 98 0.16 0.36 -13.82
C HIS A 98 0.07 1.80 -14.34
N LYS A 99 -0.28 1.99 -15.61
CA LYS A 99 -0.46 3.32 -16.20
C LYS A 99 -1.63 4.08 -15.57
N LEU A 100 -2.76 3.40 -15.34
CA LEU A 100 -3.93 3.99 -14.70
C LEU A 100 -3.64 4.40 -13.26
N PHE A 101 -2.94 3.54 -12.50
CA PHE A 101 -2.52 3.84 -11.13
C PHE A 101 -1.67 5.11 -11.10
N LEU A 102 -0.65 5.20 -11.96
CA LEU A 102 0.22 6.37 -12.03
C LEU A 102 -0.56 7.65 -12.36
N LYS A 103 -1.48 7.58 -13.33
CA LYS A 103 -2.33 8.70 -13.72
C LYS A 103 -3.19 9.19 -12.56
N LEU A 104 -3.86 8.27 -11.87
CA LEU A 104 -4.74 8.60 -10.74
C LEU A 104 -3.95 9.10 -9.52
N VAL A 105 -2.76 8.57 -9.27
CA VAL A 105 -1.86 9.09 -8.22
C VAL A 105 -1.43 10.53 -8.53
N LYS A 106 -1.16 10.83 -9.80
CA LYS A 106 -0.84 12.19 -10.26
C LYS A 106 -2.02 13.14 -10.08
N GLU A 107 -3.22 12.71 -10.45
CA GLU A 107 -4.45 13.50 -10.31
C GLU A 107 -4.82 13.75 -8.83
N ASN A 108 -4.57 12.79 -7.95
CA ASN A 108 -4.86 12.90 -6.51
C ASN A 108 -3.71 13.50 -5.68
N GLY A 109 -2.55 13.80 -6.29
CA GLY A 109 -1.38 14.31 -5.57
C GLY A 109 -0.81 13.33 -4.52
N ALA A 110 -1.06 12.02 -4.65
CA ALA A 110 -0.73 11.01 -3.65
C ALA A 110 0.65 10.36 -3.88
N GLY A 111 1.60 11.07 -4.54
CA GLY A 111 2.86 10.51 -5.02
C GLY A 111 3.72 9.83 -3.95
N GLU A 112 3.91 10.48 -2.79
CA GLU A 112 4.69 9.95 -1.68
C GLU A 112 4.04 8.72 -1.03
N LEU A 113 2.71 8.78 -0.82
CA LEU A 113 1.94 7.66 -0.27
C LEU A 113 2.00 6.45 -1.22
N ALA A 114 1.84 6.69 -2.52
CA ALA A 114 1.92 5.67 -3.55
C ALA A 114 3.32 5.04 -3.61
N LEU A 115 4.37 5.86 -3.56
CA LEU A 115 5.75 5.39 -3.58
C LEU A 115 6.04 4.50 -2.36
N ALA A 116 5.67 4.93 -1.16
CA ALA A 116 5.87 4.16 0.06
C ALA A 116 5.15 2.80 0.01
N ALA A 117 3.88 2.80 -0.43
CA ALA A 117 3.08 1.58 -0.56
C ALA A 117 3.68 0.62 -1.60
N VAL A 118 4.10 1.15 -2.76
CA VAL A 118 4.71 0.35 -3.83
C VAL A 118 6.08 -0.21 -3.41
N ARG A 119 6.93 0.58 -2.75
CA ARG A 119 8.21 0.09 -2.18
C ARG A 119 7.98 -1.02 -1.16
N SER A 120 7.01 -0.86 -0.27
CA SER A 120 6.64 -1.89 0.70
C SER A 120 6.19 -3.18 0.01
N ALA A 121 5.33 -3.06 -1.01
CA ALA A 121 4.84 -4.20 -1.78
C ALA A 121 5.96 -4.93 -2.54
N VAL A 122 6.87 -4.19 -3.18
CA VAL A 122 8.05 -4.76 -3.85
C VAL A 122 8.95 -5.46 -2.85
N SER A 123 9.26 -4.83 -1.72
CA SER A 123 10.10 -5.42 -0.67
C SER A 123 9.48 -6.72 -0.14
N LYS A 124 8.19 -6.73 0.18
CA LYS A 124 7.47 -7.94 0.62
C LYS A 124 7.51 -9.06 -0.42
N ALA A 125 7.41 -8.72 -1.71
CA ALA A 125 7.46 -9.70 -2.79
C ALA A 125 8.88 -10.24 -3.08
N GLN A 126 9.91 -9.48 -2.71
CA GLN A 126 11.32 -9.87 -2.84
C GLN A 126 11.84 -10.65 -1.63
N LEU A 127 11.14 -10.63 -0.50
CA LEU A 127 11.51 -11.45 0.66
C LEU A 127 11.55 -12.93 0.26
N PRO A 128 12.62 -13.66 0.64
CA PRO A 128 12.70 -15.09 0.39
C PRO A 128 11.53 -15.77 1.11
N VAL A 129 10.65 -16.39 0.33
CA VAL A 129 9.53 -17.16 0.85
C VAL A 129 10.10 -18.40 1.51
N GLU A 130 9.98 -18.50 2.84
CA GLU A 130 10.36 -19.73 3.52
C GLU A 130 9.54 -20.90 2.95
N PRO A 131 10.17 -22.01 2.54
CA PRO A 131 9.43 -23.16 2.05
C PRO A 131 8.49 -23.69 3.15
N PRO A 132 7.37 -24.35 2.78
CA PRO A 132 6.56 -25.09 3.72
C PRO A 132 7.42 -26.12 4.49
N PRO A 133 7.23 -26.25 5.80
CA PRO A 133 7.89 -27.30 6.56
C PRO A 133 7.47 -28.68 6.05
N LYS A 134 8.36 -29.67 6.14
CA LYS A 134 8.09 -31.04 5.67
C LYS A 134 7.74 -31.99 6.82
N ASP A 135 8.18 -31.66 8.02
CA ASP A 135 8.01 -32.50 9.21
C ASP A 135 6.62 -32.32 9.82
N LYS A 136 6.07 -33.40 10.35
CA LYS A 136 4.70 -33.45 10.88
C LYS A 136 4.48 -32.45 12.02
N GLU A 137 5.42 -32.35 12.96
CA GLU A 137 5.34 -31.43 14.10
C GLU A 137 5.35 -29.97 13.65
N SER A 138 6.25 -29.63 12.73
CA SER A 138 6.35 -28.28 12.15
C SER A 138 5.10 -27.91 11.34
N LEU A 139 4.48 -28.85 10.64
CA LEU A 139 3.20 -28.63 9.94
C LEU A 139 2.01 -28.43 10.90
N GLN A 140 2.05 -29.03 12.10
CA GLN A 140 1.04 -28.79 13.14
C GLN A 140 1.22 -27.41 13.78
N ALA A 141 2.46 -27.04 14.12
CA ALA A 141 2.79 -25.71 14.62
C ALA A 141 2.46 -24.60 13.61
N GLU A 142 2.64 -24.89 12.33
CA GLU A 142 2.31 -23.98 11.24
C GLU A 142 0.79 -23.79 11.09
N LEU A 143 -0.02 -24.84 11.27
CA LEU A 143 -1.47 -24.69 11.27
C LEU A 143 -1.95 -23.77 12.41
N LEU A 144 -1.31 -23.88 13.58
CA LEU A 144 -1.55 -22.98 14.70
C LEU A 144 -1.16 -21.53 14.34
N ARG A 145 0.02 -21.32 13.74
CA ARG A 145 0.46 -19.99 13.28
C ARG A 145 -0.54 -19.37 12.30
N LEU A 146 -0.99 -20.15 11.31
CA LEU A 146 -1.98 -19.74 10.32
C LEU A 146 -3.32 -19.37 10.96
N GLY A 147 -3.70 -20.00 12.07
CA GLY A 147 -4.93 -19.70 12.81
C GLY A 147 -4.90 -18.36 13.55
N ARG A 148 -3.71 -17.79 13.79
CA ARG A 148 -3.53 -16.49 14.44
C ARG A 148 -3.53 -15.32 13.45
N LEU A 149 -3.51 -15.61 12.14
CA LEU A 149 -3.55 -14.59 11.10
C LEU A 149 -4.98 -14.13 10.85
N ASP A 150 -5.14 -12.85 10.55
CA ASP A 150 -6.38 -12.30 10.02
C ASP A 150 -6.70 -12.88 8.64
N GLU A 151 -7.88 -12.56 8.09
CA GLU A 151 -8.33 -13.14 6.83
C GLU A 151 -7.40 -12.77 5.66
N GLY A 152 -6.91 -11.52 5.65
CA GLY A 152 -5.96 -11.03 4.66
C GLY A 152 -4.60 -11.72 4.76
N GLY A 153 -4.02 -11.81 5.97
CA GLY A 153 -2.72 -12.43 6.19
C GLY A 153 -2.71 -13.92 5.88
N PHE A 154 -3.79 -14.65 6.18
CA PHE A 154 -3.90 -16.06 5.83
C PHE A 154 -3.98 -16.29 4.32
N ALA A 155 -4.78 -15.49 3.61
CA ALA A 155 -4.86 -15.58 2.16
C ALA A 155 -3.49 -15.31 1.51
N ASP A 156 -2.79 -14.28 1.99
CA ASP A 156 -1.45 -13.93 1.51
C ASP A 156 -0.45 -15.06 1.76
N GLU A 157 -0.46 -15.65 2.95
CA GLU A 157 0.46 -16.74 3.32
C GLU A 157 0.22 -17.99 2.44
N LEU A 158 -1.04 -18.33 2.15
CA LEU A 158 -1.34 -19.47 1.29
C LEU A 158 -0.99 -19.20 -0.18
N ASP A 159 -1.15 -17.96 -0.66
CA ASP A 159 -0.79 -17.60 -2.02
C ASP A 159 0.72 -17.41 -2.23
N VAL A 160 1.47 -17.15 -1.16
CA VAL A 160 2.92 -16.96 -1.20
C VAL A 160 3.65 -18.27 -0.92
N ARG A 161 3.36 -18.91 0.22
CA ARG A 161 4.06 -20.09 0.77
C ARG A 161 3.44 -21.43 0.34
N TYR A 162 2.11 -21.52 0.23
CA TYR A 162 1.38 -22.76 -0.10
C TYR A 162 0.75 -22.75 -1.51
N LYS A 163 1.53 -22.31 -2.51
CA LYS A 163 1.08 -22.22 -3.90
C LYS A 163 0.64 -23.57 -4.47
N LYS A 164 1.32 -24.64 -4.09
CA LYS A 164 1.09 -25.98 -4.64
C LYS A 164 0.02 -26.70 -3.84
N LEU A 165 -0.88 -27.38 -4.54
CA LEU A 165 -1.90 -28.22 -3.92
C LEU A 165 -1.27 -29.35 -3.07
N THR A 166 -0.09 -29.84 -3.44
CA THR A 166 0.66 -30.84 -2.68
C THR A 166 0.98 -30.37 -1.26
N ASP A 167 1.38 -29.11 -1.11
CA ASP A 167 1.82 -28.56 0.18
C ASP A 167 0.61 -28.33 1.10
N LEU A 168 -0.51 -27.87 0.54
CA LEU A 168 -1.79 -27.78 1.23
C LEU A 168 -2.30 -29.17 1.67
N LYS A 169 -2.14 -30.19 0.83
CA LYS A 169 -2.53 -31.57 1.18
C LYS A 169 -1.65 -32.13 2.29
N SER A 170 -0.35 -31.83 2.29
CA SER A 170 0.56 -32.21 3.37
C SER A 170 0.19 -31.55 4.70
N LEU A 171 -0.12 -30.25 4.68
CA LEU A 171 -0.60 -29.50 5.84
C LEU A 171 -1.91 -30.09 6.39
N ALA A 172 -2.86 -30.41 5.51
CA ALA A 172 -4.12 -31.06 5.89
C ALA A 172 -3.90 -32.45 6.52
N LYS A 173 -3.08 -33.30 5.89
CA LYS A 173 -2.80 -34.66 6.37
C LYS A 173 -2.07 -34.66 7.72
N ALA A 174 -1.11 -33.75 7.93
CA ALA A 174 -0.38 -33.64 9.20
C ALA A 174 -1.31 -33.29 10.38
N ASN A 175 -2.43 -32.63 10.09
CA ASN A 175 -3.44 -32.19 11.06
C ASN A 175 -4.72 -33.06 11.01
N ALA A 176 -4.60 -34.31 10.53
CA ALA A 176 -5.67 -35.31 10.49
C ALA A 176 -6.95 -34.88 9.74
N LEU A 177 -6.85 -33.92 8.82
CA LEU A 177 -7.97 -33.54 7.96
C LEU A 177 -8.15 -34.59 6.86
N PRO A 178 -9.36 -35.18 6.68
CA PRO A 178 -9.63 -36.07 5.57
C PRO A 178 -9.59 -35.30 4.25
N VAL A 179 -8.66 -35.67 3.36
CA VAL A 179 -8.47 -35.04 2.05
C VAL A 179 -8.96 -35.99 0.94
N PRO A 180 -10.03 -35.63 0.20
CA PRO A 180 -10.46 -36.40 -0.97
C PRO A 180 -9.38 -36.47 -2.06
N LYS A 181 -9.38 -37.54 -2.87
CA LYS A 181 -8.41 -37.71 -3.98
C LYS A 181 -8.51 -36.56 -5.00
N ALA A 182 -9.73 -36.21 -5.39
CA ALA A 182 -10.06 -35.08 -6.25
C ALA A 182 -10.63 -33.92 -5.42
N VAL A 183 -9.77 -33.02 -4.96
CA VAL A 183 -10.14 -31.87 -4.16
C VAL A 183 -9.63 -30.60 -4.81
N GLU A 184 -10.48 -29.58 -4.87
CA GLU A 184 -10.12 -28.27 -5.38
C GLU A 184 -9.34 -27.46 -4.34
N LYS A 185 -8.43 -26.60 -4.81
CA LYS A 185 -7.63 -25.72 -3.94
C LYS A 185 -8.55 -24.88 -3.03
N ALA A 186 -9.60 -24.28 -3.59
CA ALA A 186 -10.52 -23.40 -2.85
C ALA A 186 -11.20 -24.12 -1.67
N TRP A 187 -11.63 -25.36 -1.87
CA TRP A 187 -12.22 -26.16 -0.80
C TRP A 187 -11.20 -26.43 0.32
N LEU A 188 -9.98 -26.82 -0.06
CA LEU A 188 -8.93 -27.16 0.90
C LEU A 188 -8.49 -25.94 1.72
N VAL A 189 -8.39 -24.78 1.08
CA VAL A 189 -8.11 -23.49 1.73
C VAL A 189 -9.18 -23.15 2.77
N ARG A 190 -10.47 -23.29 2.40
CA ARG A 190 -11.59 -23.03 3.30
C ARG A 190 -11.58 -23.95 4.52
N GLU A 191 -11.31 -25.24 4.31
CA GLU A 191 -11.31 -26.21 5.41
C GLU A 191 -10.10 -26.04 6.32
N LEU A 192 -8.91 -25.77 5.75
CA LEU A 192 -7.71 -25.41 6.51
C LEU A 192 -7.93 -24.16 7.37
N ARG A 193 -8.62 -23.14 6.85
CA ARG A 193 -8.98 -21.94 7.61
C ARG A 193 -9.87 -22.26 8.81
N ARG A 194 -10.88 -23.11 8.61
CA ARG A 194 -11.79 -23.51 9.69
C ARG A 194 -11.03 -24.23 10.81
N ILE A 195 -10.15 -25.16 10.46
CA ILE A 195 -9.39 -25.94 11.44
C ILE A 195 -8.32 -25.08 12.10
N SER A 196 -7.61 -24.22 11.35
CA SER A 196 -6.58 -23.36 11.92
C SER A 196 -7.16 -22.42 12.99
N LEU A 197 -8.32 -21.82 12.74
CA LEU A 197 -9.04 -20.99 13.72
C LEU A 197 -9.44 -21.82 14.97
N ARG A 198 -9.97 -23.02 14.77
CA ARG A 198 -10.34 -23.91 15.88
C ARG A 198 -9.11 -24.28 16.74
N VAL A 199 -8.02 -24.70 16.12
CA VAL A 199 -6.78 -25.07 16.81
C VAL A 199 -6.18 -23.88 17.56
N ALA A 200 -6.17 -22.69 16.96
CA ALA A 200 -5.72 -21.47 17.63
C ALA A 200 -6.60 -21.08 18.82
N SER A 201 -7.92 -21.27 18.73
CA SER A 201 -8.85 -20.96 19.83
C SER A 201 -8.72 -21.90 21.04
N HIS A 202 -8.36 -23.18 20.83
CA HIS A 202 -8.23 -24.17 21.91
C HIS A 202 -6.93 -24.06 22.70
N GLN A 203 -5.93 -23.28 22.25
CA GLN A 203 -4.70 -23.04 23.00
C GLN A 203 -4.70 -21.74 23.81
N LEU A 204 -5.79 -20.98 23.79
CA LEU A 204 -5.97 -19.75 24.57
C LEU A 204 -6.69 -19.98 25.91
N THR A 205 -6.93 -21.24 26.27
CA THR A 205 -7.45 -21.71 27.56
C THR A 205 -6.42 -22.56 28.25
#